data_AF-A0AB37W817-F1
#
_entry.id   AF-A0AB37W817-F1
#
_cell.length_a   1.000
_cell.length_b   1.000
_cell.length_c   1.000
_cell.angle_alpha   90.00
_cell.angle_beta   90.00
_cell.angle_gamma   90.00
#
_symmetry.space_group_name_H-M   'P 1'
#
loop_
_entity.id
_entity.type
_entity.pdbx_description
1 polymer ?
#
loop_
_entity_poly.entity_id
_entity_poly.type
_entity_poly.pdbx_seq_one_letter_code
_entity_poly.pdbx_strand_id
1 'polypeptide(L)'
;MKQSTNPPTNRLALQELLQTALELDDDYQAWESQITPAWNYHATPNTPEARSNYDPKWQKLFLGCRGAPEEIHSYPSVKRAWIWGFYRTSRILVLRDLLEMLNWMLRFRERGRSAATQGQTVPTNLSDRNLFIHHSVATARLVEVIEGNCSAMIGSLTVPIHMKSIDDVVGMRGYVDLWPLGTMDAVLCSGLVPDSNTGNSPQDTSQMPTPPSAYTHQSNTPPHLVSATSNLSSSSEPSENLESYATAPQFSDLNTIRSRSGLSASPSPPAKVPTFDPNAKKDHIFDPHPAHPYDRPLDLPPPDFETVIPRRIDVAARREWINRLLYYFATELGLKKALWVPVMQGFMPIVKPMVDEILSQERRF
;
A
#
# COMPACT_ATOMS: atom_id res chain seq x y z
N MET A 1 -0.39 16.89 12.74
CA MET A 1 1.05 17.25 12.86
C MET A 1 1.43 18.44 11.98
N LYS A 2 1.39 18.28 10.64
CA LYS A 2 1.92 19.25 9.67
C LYS A 2 1.26 20.65 9.73
N GLN A 3 -0.04 20.71 10.02
CA GLN A 3 -0.82 21.95 10.12
C GLN A 3 -0.87 22.54 11.54
N SER A 4 -0.15 21.97 12.50
CA SER A 4 -0.15 22.48 13.88
C SER A 4 0.46 23.88 13.93
N THR A 5 -0.16 24.79 14.67
CA THR A 5 0.42 26.12 14.96
C THR A 5 1.75 26.02 15.71
N ASN A 6 1.95 24.92 16.45
CA ASN A 6 3.20 24.53 17.08
C ASN A 6 3.64 23.19 16.49
N PRO A 7 4.40 23.17 15.37
CA PRO A 7 4.91 21.93 14.80
C PRO A 7 5.90 21.27 15.78
N PRO A 8 6.03 19.94 15.75
CA PRO A 8 6.99 19.23 16.58
C PRO A 8 8.41 19.69 16.26
N THR A 9 9.21 19.97 17.31
CA THR A 9 10.57 20.50 17.18
C THR A 9 11.66 19.52 17.62
N ASN A 10 11.26 18.35 18.13
CA ASN A 10 12.16 17.31 18.64
C ASN A 10 11.48 15.94 18.63
N ARG A 11 12.25 14.88 18.87
CA ARG A 11 11.77 13.49 18.88
C ARG A 11 10.72 13.20 19.96
N LEU A 12 10.88 13.77 21.14
CA LEU A 12 9.94 13.57 22.26
C LEU A 12 8.54 14.07 21.90
N ALA A 13 8.45 15.19 21.17
CA ALA A 13 7.17 15.74 20.68
C ALA A 13 6.46 14.83 19.67
N LEU A 14 7.15 13.84 19.09
CA LEU A 14 6.59 12.85 18.17
C LEU A 14 6.42 11.46 18.79
N GLN A 15 6.91 11.23 20.00
CA GLN A 15 6.95 9.90 20.60
C GLN A 15 5.56 9.26 20.73
N GLU A 16 4.57 10.01 21.23
CA GLU A 16 3.21 9.48 21.38
C GLU A 16 2.59 9.12 20.02
N LEU A 17 2.78 9.98 19.02
CA LEU A 17 2.22 9.74 17.69
C LEU A 17 2.94 8.57 16.97
N LEU A 18 4.25 8.43 17.15
CA LEU A 18 5.02 7.28 16.69
C LEU A 18 4.48 5.99 17.31
N GLN A 19 4.25 5.99 18.63
CA GLN A 19 3.72 4.82 19.34
C GLN A 19 2.33 4.44 18.82
N THR A 20 1.41 5.41 18.68
CA THR A 20 0.08 5.15 18.11
C THR A 20 0.17 4.57 16.70
N ALA A 21 1.08 5.05 15.85
CA ALA A 21 1.21 4.55 14.49
C ALA A 21 1.80 3.14 14.41
N LEU A 22 2.75 2.80 15.30
CA LEU A 22 3.29 1.46 15.42
C LEU A 22 2.22 0.47 15.90
N GLU A 23 1.47 0.83 16.95
CA GLU A 23 0.35 0.02 17.45
C GLU A 23 -0.72 -0.18 16.38
N LEU A 24 -1.05 0.87 15.63
CA LEU A 24 -2.03 0.76 14.56
C LEU A 24 -1.57 -0.17 13.43
N ASP A 25 -0.30 -0.12 12.98
CA ASP A 25 0.21 -1.08 12.00
C ASP A 25 0.23 -2.53 12.54
N ASP A 26 0.51 -2.71 13.83
CA ASP A 26 0.44 -4.01 14.48
C ASP A 26 -1.02 -4.51 14.57
N ASP A 27 -2.01 -3.65 14.80
CA ASP A 27 -3.45 -3.99 14.75
C ASP A 27 -3.88 -4.40 13.33
N TYR A 28 -3.42 -3.68 12.30
CA TYR A 28 -3.62 -4.10 10.91
C TYR A 28 -3.05 -5.52 10.71
N GLN A 29 -1.77 -5.72 11.03
CA GLN A 29 -1.11 -7.02 10.90
C GLN A 29 -1.83 -8.14 11.67
N ALA A 30 -2.29 -7.85 12.89
CA ALA A 30 -3.03 -8.79 13.71
C ALA A 30 -4.35 -9.18 13.06
N TRP A 31 -5.10 -8.20 12.53
CA TRP A 31 -6.34 -8.46 11.79
C TRP A 31 -6.11 -9.41 10.61
N GLU A 32 -5.07 -9.17 9.80
CA GLU A 32 -4.73 -10.00 8.64
C GLU A 32 -4.32 -11.42 9.04
N SER A 33 -3.68 -11.59 10.20
CA SER A 33 -3.31 -12.91 10.73
C SER A 33 -4.47 -13.70 11.35
N GLN A 34 -5.56 -13.03 11.74
CA GLN A 34 -6.69 -13.62 12.46
C GLN A 34 -7.93 -13.83 11.57
N ILE A 35 -7.82 -13.57 10.27
CA ILE A 35 -8.94 -13.76 9.35
C ILE A 35 -9.39 -15.22 9.36
N THR A 36 -10.70 -15.45 9.37
CA THR A 36 -11.20 -16.82 9.23
C THR A 36 -11.00 -17.30 7.79
N PRO A 37 -10.93 -18.62 7.53
CA PRO A 37 -10.75 -19.14 6.18
C PRO A 37 -11.80 -18.66 5.18
N ALA A 38 -12.98 -18.26 5.66
CA ALA A 38 -14.01 -17.66 4.84
C ALA A 38 -13.53 -16.36 4.17
N TRP A 39 -12.62 -15.58 4.75
CA TRP A 39 -12.11 -14.32 4.19
C TRP A 39 -10.90 -14.49 3.29
N ASN A 40 -10.38 -15.70 3.16
CA ASN A 40 -9.20 -15.99 2.35
C ASN A 40 -9.48 -15.68 0.87
N TYR A 41 -8.46 -15.13 0.23
CA TYR A 41 -8.33 -15.07 -1.21
C TYR A 41 -7.45 -16.22 -1.69
N HIS A 42 -7.57 -16.57 -2.97
CA HIS A 42 -6.67 -17.54 -3.59
C HIS A 42 -5.62 -16.79 -4.41
N ALA A 43 -4.36 -16.99 -4.06
CA ALA A 43 -3.21 -16.39 -4.73
C ALA A 43 -2.57 -17.40 -5.69
N THR A 44 -2.30 -16.96 -6.92
CA THR A 44 -1.55 -17.72 -7.92
C THR A 44 -0.42 -16.89 -8.51
N PRO A 45 0.75 -17.48 -8.80
CA PRO A 45 1.79 -16.78 -9.55
C PRO A 45 1.28 -16.27 -10.91
N ASN A 46 1.70 -15.08 -11.30
CA ASN A 46 1.34 -14.43 -12.56
C ASN A 46 2.21 -14.94 -13.72
N THR A 47 2.11 -16.24 -14.02
CA THR A 47 2.79 -16.88 -15.15
C THR A 47 1.98 -16.79 -16.44
N PRO A 48 2.60 -16.98 -17.64
CA PRO A 48 1.85 -17.06 -18.90
C PRO A 48 0.68 -18.05 -18.89
N GLU A 49 0.84 -19.19 -18.20
CA GLU A 49 -0.18 -20.24 -18.07
C GLU A 49 -1.34 -19.78 -17.16
N ALA A 50 -1.05 -19.07 -16.07
CA ALA A 50 -2.09 -18.49 -15.23
C ALA A 50 -2.88 -17.42 -16.00
N ARG A 51 -2.18 -16.60 -16.81
CA ARG A 51 -2.78 -15.54 -17.63
C ARG A 51 -3.73 -16.08 -18.69
N SER A 52 -3.47 -17.25 -19.27
CA SER A 52 -4.34 -17.81 -20.31
C SER A 52 -5.76 -18.12 -19.84
N ASN A 53 -6.00 -18.14 -18.53
CA ASN A 53 -7.34 -18.31 -17.94
C ASN A 53 -8.19 -17.02 -17.93
N TYR A 54 -7.61 -15.89 -18.33
CA TYR A 54 -8.29 -14.59 -18.38
C TYR A 54 -8.56 -14.17 -19.82
N ASP A 55 -9.56 -13.31 -20.04
CA ASP A 55 -9.82 -12.75 -21.36
C ASP A 55 -8.59 -12.03 -21.94
N PRO A 56 -8.38 -12.06 -23.28
CA PRO A 56 -7.23 -11.42 -23.92
C PRO A 56 -7.02 -9.95 -23.55
N LYS A 57 -8.09 -9.20 -23.26
CA LYS A 57 -7.97 -7.84 -22.70
C LYS A 57 -7.25 -7.81 -21.38
N TRP A 58 -7.67 -8.62 -20.40
CA TRP A 58 -7.05 -8.61 -19.07
C TRP A 58 -5.61 -9.09 -19.12
N GLN A 59 -5.32 -10.05 -19.99
CA GLN A 59 -3.94 -10.47 -20.26
C GLN A 59 -3.08 -9.28 -20.73
N LYS A 60 -3.53 -8.53 -21.75
CA LYS A 60 -2.76 -7.42 -22.31
C LYS A 60 -2.74 -6.19 -21.42
N LEU A 61 -3.90 -5.80 -20.89
CA LEU A 61 -4.14 -4.58 -20.10
C LEU A 61 -3.50 -4.64 -18.72
N PHE A 62 -3.57 -5.81 -18.08
CA PHE A 62 -3.39 -5.94 -16.64
C PHE A 62 -2.23 -6.87 -16.28
N LEU A 63 -2.23 -8.09 -16.79
CA LEU A 63 -1.37 -9.17 -16.26
C LEU A 63 -0.04 -9.31 -17.00
N GLY A 64 0.00 -8.98 -18.29
CA GLY A 64 1.12 -9.23 -19.18
C GLY A 64 2.02 -8.03 -19.44
N CYS A 65 1.78 -6.91 -18.79
CA CYS A 65 2.51 -5.67 -19.01
C CYS A 65 3.61 -5.43 -17.98
N ARG A 66 4.53 -4.54 -18.33
CA ARG A 66 5.60 -4.13 -17.42
C ARG A 66 4.98 -3.53 -16.16
N GLY A 67 5.49 -3.93 -15.00
CA GLY A 67 4.98 -3.48 -13.70
C GLY A 67 3.75 -4.22 -13.21
N ALA A 68 3.24 -5.22 -13.95
CA ALA A 68 2.22 -6.12 -13.45
C ALA A 68 2.68 -6.84 -12.17
N PRO A 69 1.77 -7.10 -11.21
CA PRO A 69 2.11 -7.80 -9.98
C PRO A 69 2.57 -9.23 -10.26
N GLU A 70 3.41 -9.77 -9.39
CA GLU A 70 3.92 -11.14 -9.51
C GLU A 70 2.90 -12.21 -9.16
N GLU A 71 1.87 -11.84 -8.41
CA GLU A 71 0.75 -12.72 -8.06
C GLU A 71 -0.58 -12.15 -8.56
N ILE A 72 -1.53 -13.06 -8.73
CA ILE A 72 -2.91 -12.81 -9.07
C ILE A 72 -3.74 -13.28 -7.88
N HIS A 73 -4.46 -12.37 -7.23
CA HIS A 73 -5.39 -12.72 -6.17
C HIS A 73 -6.81 -12.78 -6.72
N SER A 74 -7.51 -13.86 -6.39
CA SER A 74 -8.91 -14.07 -6.71
C SER A 74 -9.75 -14.08 -5.44
N TYR A 75 -10.89 -13.40 -5.48
CA TYR A 75 -11.80 -13.26 -4.35
C TYR A 75 -13.13 -13.96 -4.66
N PRO A 76 -13.82 -14.48 -3.64
CA PRO A 76 -15.12 -15.11 -3.86
C PRO A 76 -16.28 -14.08 -4.01
N SER A 77 -16.06 -12.80 -3.67
CA SER A 77 -17.07 -11.75 -3.91
C SER A 77 -16.44 -10.35 -4.02
N VAL A 78 -17.11 -9.44 -4.74
CA VAL A 78 -16.69 -8.04 -4.87
C VAL A 78 -16.65 -7.34 -3.51
N LYS A 79 -17.56 -7.69 -2.59
CA LYS A 79 -17.55 -7.17 -1.21
C LYS A 79 -16.24 -7.51 -0.49
N ARG A 80 -15.74 -8.75 -0.64
CA ARG A 80 -14.47 -9.16 -0.04
C ARG A 80 -13.28 -8.46 -0.71
N ALA A 81 -13.27 -8.39 -2.04
CA ALA A 81 -12.24 -7.65 -2.78
C ALA A 81 -12.17 -6.19 -2.31
N TRP A 82 -13.32 -5.52 -2.16
CA TRP A 82 -13.42 -4.15 -1.66
C TRP A 82 -12.89 -4.00 -0.23
N ILE A 83 -13.29 -4.89 0.70
CA ILE A 83 -12.82 -4.84 2.09
C ILE A 83 -11.30 -5.02 2.16
N TRP A 84 -10.74 -5.95 1.40
CA TRP A 84 -9.29 -6.14 1.28
C TRP A 84 -8.59 -4.92 0.69
N GLY A 85 -9.12 -4.35 -0.40
CA GLY A 85 -8.59 -3.13 -1.00
C GLY A 85 -8.64 -1.94 -0.04
N PHE A 86 -9.73 -1.79 0.71
CA PHE A 86 -9.88 -0.73 1.71
C PHE A 86 -8.88 -0.89 2.85
N TYR A 87 -8.78 -2.09 3.43
CA TYR A 87 -7.86 -2.43 4.51
C TYR A 87 -6.41 -2.16 4.08
N ARG A 88 -5.95 -2.71 2.94
CA ARG A 88 -4.58 -2.54 2.44
C ARG A 88 -4.26 -1.08 2.13
N THR A 89 -5.19 -0.36 1.52
CA THR A 89 -5.00 1.06 1.19
C THR A 89 -4.90 1.93 2.44
N SER A 90 -5.69 1.61 3.47
CA SER A 90 -5.62 2.31 4.76
C SER A 90 -4.28 2.04 5.45
N ARG A 91 -3.82 0.79 5.45
CA ARG A 91 -2.50 0.40 5.96
C ARG A 91 -1.35 1.07 5.20
N ILE A 92 -1.44 1.21 3.88
CA ILE A 92 -0.46 1.97 3.06
C ILE A 92 -0.34 3.41 3.55
N LEU A 93 -1.45 4.08 3.86
CA LEU A 93 -1.43 5.46 4.38
C LEU A 93 -0.79 5.53 5.77
N VAL A 94 -1.10 4.57 6.66
CA VAL A 94 -0.48 4.49 8.00
C VAL A 94 1.04 4.30 7.88
N LEU A 95 1.48 3.37 7.03
CA LEU A 95 2.90 3.10 6.81
C LEU A 95 3.62 4.29 6.16
N ARG A 96 2.98 4.99 5.22
CA ARG A 96 3.48 6.25 4.66
C ARG A 96 3.69 7.29 5.78
N ASP A 97 2.65 7.55 6.57
CA ASP A 97 2.70 8.57 7.62
C ASP A 97 3.72 8.20 8.71
N LEU A 98 3.85 6.92 9.04
CA LEU A 98 4.89 6.40 9.92
C LEU A 98 6.29 6.69 9.38
N LEU A 99 6.54 6.40 8.09
CA LEU A 99 7.83 6.70 7.46
C LEU A 99 8.13 8.20 7.42
N GLU A 100 7.14 9.03 7.13
CA GLU A 100 7.29 10.49 7.20
C GLU A 100 7.65 10.94 8.62
N MET A 101 6.98 10.43 9.66
CA MET A 101 7.33 10.74 11.04
C MET A 101 8.74 10.30 11.41
N LEU A 102 9.15 9.09 11.02
CA LEU A 102 10.51 8.59 11.25
C LEU A 102 11.53 9.47 10.53
N ASN A 103 11.23 9.90 9.30
CA ASN A 103 12.02 10.85 8.51
C ASN A 103 12.17 12.21 9.20
N TRP A 104 11.13 12.69 9.90
CA TRP A 104 11.24 13.90 10.73
C TRP A 104 12.13 13.66 11.95
N MET A 105 11.92 12.55 12.66
CA MET A 105 12.65 12.22 13.89
C MET A 105 14.15 12.01 13.66
N LEU A 106 14.53 11.38 12.53
CA LEU A 106 15.92 11.22 12.11
C LEU A 106 16.58 12.55 11.71
N ARG A 107 15.81 13.52 11.20
CA ARG A 107 16.29 14.88 10.88
C ARG A 107 16.41 15.78 12.10
N PHE A 108 15.65 15.52 13.16
CA PHE A 108 15.86 16.14 14.46
C PHE A 108 17.19 15.62 15.03
N ARG A 109 18.29 16.27 14.64
CA ARG A 109 19.61 16.06 15.23
C ARG A 109 19.49 16.21 16.75
N GLU A 110 19.95 15.20 17.48
CA GLU A 110 20.34 15.40 18.86
C GLU A 110 21.33 16.57 18.86
N ARG A 111 21.06 17.62 19.64
CA ARG A 111 22.08 18.65 19.88
C ARG A 111 23.31 17.88 20.34
N GLY A 112 24.39 18.02 19.56
CA GLY A 112 25.56 17.17 19.69
C GLY A 112 26.03 17.10 21.14
N ARG A 113 26.85 16.09 21.42
CA ARG A 113 27.66 15.87 22.63
C ARG A 113 28.51 17.09 23.08
N SER A 114 28.27 18.28 22.58
CA SER A 114 28.83 19.54 23.03
C SER A 114 27.92 20.17 24.08
N ALA A 115 28.31 19.96 25.35
CA ALA A 115 27.92 20.69 26.55
C ALA A 115 26.48 20.48 27.10
N ALA A 116 26.27 19.37 27.80
CA ALA A 116 25.32 19.25 28.92
C ALA A 116 26.02 18.34 29.95
N THR A 117 26.45 18.77 31.13
CA THR A 117 25.62 19.42 32.16
C THR A 117 24.25 18.75 32.23
N GLN A 118 24.19 17.63 32.95
CA GLN A 118 23.00 16.99 33.50
C GLN A 118 21.88 16.56 32.51
N GLY A 119 21.87 15.25 32.21
CA GLY A 119 20.77 14.42 32.69
C GLY A 119 19.51 14.24 31.84
N GLN A 120 19.43 14.72 30.59
CA GLN A 120 18.36 14.26 29.69
C GLN A 120 18.87 13.10 28.82
N THR A 121 18.81 11.89 29.37
CA THR A 121 18.96 10.66 28.60
C THR A 121 17.79 10.55 27.63
N VAL A 122 18.06 10.60 26.32
CA VAL A 122 17.06 10.29 25.30
C VAL A 122 16.54 8.88 25.57
N PRO A 123 15.21 8.67 25.67
CA PRO A 123 14.63 7.34 25.83
C PRO A 123 15.18 6.36 24.78
N THR A 124 15.55 5.14 25.19
CA THR A 124 16.23 4.17 24.31
C THR A 124 15.42 3.89 23.02
N ASN A 125 14.09 3.88 23.10
CA ASN A 125 13.17 3.75 21.97
C ASN A 125 13.28 4.89 20.93
N LEU A 126 13.83 6.05 21.30
CA LEU A 126 14.05 7.20 20.42
C LEU A 126 15.51 7.34 19.94
N SER A 127 16.36 6.36 20.25
CA SER A 127 17.72 6.29 19.72
C SER A 127 17.72 6.17 18.20
N ASP A 128 18.75 6.72 17.55
CA ASP A 128 18.93 6.60 16.10
C ASP A 128 18.77 5.16 15.63
N ARG A 129 19.43 4.23 16.32
CA ARG A 129 19.37 2.79 16.02
C ARG A 129 17.94 2.26 15.97
N ASN A 130 17.11 2.57 16.96
CA ASN A 130 15.73 2.09 16.96
C ASN A 130 14.89 2.76 15.89
N LEU A 131 15.09 4.05 15.62
CA LEU A 131 14.43 4.75 14.52
C LEU A 131 14.81 4.15 13.15
N PHE A 132 16.08 3.76 12.96
CA PHE A 132 16.54 3.05 11.76
C PHE A 132 15.86 1.69 11.60
N ILE A 133 15.76 0.91 12.68
CA ILE A 133 15.07 -0.38 12.67
C ILE A 133 13.59 -0.20 12.30
N HIS A 134 12.88 0.72 12.97
CA HIS A 134 11.48 0.99 12.65
C HIS A 134 11.30 1.47 11.20
N HIS A 135 12.21 2.30 10.69
CA HIS A 135 12.16 2.77 9.31
C HIS A 135 12.33 1.61 8.33
N SER A 136 13.36 0.77 8.51
CA SER A 136 13.60 -0.41 7.67
C SER A 136 12.41 -1.36 7.65
N VAL A 137 11.82 -1.67 8.82
CA VAL A 137 10.65 -2.54 8.94
C VAL A 137 9.42 -1.92 8.26
N ALA A 138 9.15 -0.63 8.50
CA ALA A 138 8.01 0.06 7.89
C ALA A 138 8.15 0.13 6.36
N THR A 139 9.36 0.35 5.83
CA THR A 139 9.60 0.32 4.38
C THR A 139 9.35 -1.06 3.79
N ALA A 140 9.81 -2.13 4.44
CA ALA A 140 9.57 -3.51 3.97
C ALA A 140 8.08 -3.84 3.96
N ARG A 141 7.36 -3.55 5.06
CA ARG A 141 5.90 -3.73 5.16
C ARG A 141 5.15 -2.92 4.11
N LEU A 142 5.57 -1.67 3.85
CA LEU A 142 4.92 -0.82 2.83
C LEU A 142 5.01 -1.45 1.44
N VAL A 143 6.18 -1.97 1.08
CA VAL A 143 6.40 -2.66 -0.20
C VAL A 143 5.50 -3.89 -0.32
N GLU A 144 5.44 -4.72 0.72
CA GLU A 144 4.61 -5.94 0.74
C GLU A 144 3.13 -5.62 0.58
N VAL A 145 2.62 -4.60 1.30
CA VAL A 145 1.20 -4.21 1.21
C VAL A 145 0.88 -3.62 -0.16
N ILE A 146 1.78 -2.83 -0.77
CA ILE A 146 1.60 -2.34 -2.15
C ILE A 146 1.53 -3.49 -3.15
N GLU A 147 2.45 -4.46 -3.06
CA GLU A 147 2.44 -5.63 -3.94
C GLU A 147 1.15 -6.44 -3.79
N GLY A 148 0.77 -6.77 -2.55
CA GLY A 148 -0.47 -7.49 -2.27
C GLY A 148 -1.72 -6.73 -2.73
N ASN A 149 -1.73 -5.40 -2.63
CA ASN A 149 -2.85 -4.59 -3.13
C ASN A 149 -2.89 -4.60 -4.67
N CYS A 150 -1.75 -4.54 -5.36
CA CYS A 150 -1.69 -4.65 -6.81
C CYS A 150 -2.18 -6.03 -7.30
N SER A 151 -1.76 -7.10 -6.63
CA SER A 151 -2.23 -8.48 -6.92
C SER A 151 -3.75 -8.64 -6.77
N ALA A 152 -4.38 -7.85 -5.91
CA ALA A 152 -5.80 -7.88 -5.64
C ALA A 152 -6.69 -7.22 -6.70
N MET A 153 -6.14 -6.22 -7.39
CA MET A 153 -6.91 -5.31 -8.25
C MET A 153 -7.66 -6.04 -9.38
N ILE A 154 -7.08 -7.06 -10.02
CA ILE A 154 -7.79 -7.82 -11.06
C ILE A 154 -8.97 -8.62 -10.51
N GLY A 155 -8.91 -9.05 -9.26
CA GLY A 155 -10.00 -9.74 -8.59
C GLY A 155 -11.26 -8.84 -8.52
N SER A 156 -11.10 -7.58 -8.13
CA SER A 156 -12.21 -6.60 -8.13
C SER A 156 -12.89 -6.48 -9.51
N LEU A 157 -12.10 -6.55 -10.58
CA LEU A 157 -12.57 -6.38 -11.96
C LEU A 157 -13.23 -7.65 -12.53
N THR A 158 -12.82 -8.83 -12.08
CA THR A 158 -13.20 -10.11 -12.71
C THR A 158 -14.17 -10.96 -11.89
N VAL A 159 -14.33 -10.69 -10.59
CA VAL A 159 -15.20 -11.51 -9.73
C VAL A 159 -16.65 -11.51 -10.22
N PRO A 160 -17.28 -12.68 -10.43
CA PRO A 160 -18.69 -12.76 -10.82
C PRO A 160 -19.63 -12.09 -9.81
N ILE A 161 -20.69 -11.44 -10.31
CA ILE A 161 -21.77 -10.93 -9.46
C ILE A 161 -23.04 -11.66 -9.85
N HIS A 162 -23.66 -12.33 -8.88
CA HIS A 162 -24.87 -13.11 -9.11
C HIS A 162 -25.97 -12.24 -9.76
N MET A 163 -26.59 -12.76 -10.81
CA MET A 163 -27.67 -12.11 -11.57
C MET A 163 -27.30 -10.80 -12.28
N LYS A 164 -26.02 -10.43 -12.37
CA LYS A 164 -25.58 -9.25 -13.12
C LYS A 164 -24.59 -9.64 -14.20
N SER A 165 -24.72 -9.06 -15.38
CA SER A 165 -23.67 -9.18 -16.39
C SER A 165 -22.43 -8.40 -15.94
N ILE A 166 -21.27 -8.72 -16.51
CA ILE A 166 -20.03 -7.99 -16.24
C ILE A 166 -20.19 -6.51 -16.62
N ASP A 167 -20.91 -6.24 -17.71
CA ASP A 167 -21.16 -4.91 -18.25
C ASP A 167 -22.08 -4.05 -17.36
N ASP A 168 -22.96 -4.67 -16.56
CA ASP A 168 -23.90 -3.95 -15.69
C ASP A 168 -23.23 -3.29 -14.45
N VAL A 169 -21.98 -3.65 -14.16
CA VAL A 169 -21.30 -3.30 -12.90
C VAL A 169 -19.92 -2.68 -13.10
N VAL A 170 -19.53 -2.43 -14.34
CA VAL A 170 -18.23 -1.86 -14.74
C VAL A 170 -17.85 -0.61 -13.95
N GLY A 171 -18.79 0.34 -13.80
CA GLY A 171 -18.55 1.58 -13.05
C GLY A 171 -18.33 1.35 -11.55
N MET A 172 -19.05 0.40 -10.94
CA MET A 172 -18.88 0.05 -9.52
C MET A 172 -17.51 -0.58 -9.27
N ARG A 173 -17.09 -1.50 -10.16
CA ARG A 173 -15.77 -2.16 -10.05
C ARG A 173 -14.63 -1.16 -10.12
N GLY A 174 -14.68 -0.25 -11.10
CA GLY A 174 -13.66 0.80 -11.19
C GLY A 174 -13.68 1.76 -9.99
N TYR A 175 -14.84 2.01 -9.39
CA TYR A 175 -14.96 2.92 -8.25
C TYR A 175 -14.28 2.34 -7.00
N VAL A 176 -14.41 1.03 -6.79
CA VAL A 176 -13.75 0.30 -5.69
C VAL A 176 -12.23 0.43 -5.75
N ASP A 177 -11.67 0.37 -6.96
CA ASP A 177 -10.22 0.36 -7.15
C ASP A 177 -9.61 1.77 -7.37
N LEU A 178 -10.42 2.80 -7.62
CA LEU A 178 -9.92 4.16 -7.89
C LEU A 178 -9.09 4.73 -6.74
N TRP A 179 -9.56 4.60 -5.50
CA TRP A 179 -8.83 5.08 -4.33
C TRP A 179 -7.54 4.29 -4.06
N PRO A 180 -7.57 2.93 -4.02
CA PRO A 180 -6.36 2.12 -3.95
C PRO A 180 -5.29 2.48 -5.00
N LEU A 181 -5.67 2.56 -6.28
CA LEU A 181 -4.76 2.88 -7.38
C LEU A 181 -4.16 4.28 -7.22
N GLY A 182 -5.00 5.28 -6.94
CA GLY A 182 -4.55 6.66 -6.74
C GLY A 182 -3.61 6.82 -5.55
N THR A 183 -3.88 6.14 -4.44
CA THR A 183 -3.02 6.17 -3.24
C THR A 183 -1.70 5.45 -3.49
N MET A 184 -1.69 4.30 -4.16
CA MET A 184 -0.44 3.62 -4.52
C MET A 184 0.44 4.48 -5.44
N ASP A 185 -0.13 5.15 -6.47
CA ASP A 185 0.66 6.06 -7.31
C ASP A 185 1.24 7.24 -6.52
N ALA A 186 0.47 7.80 -5.58
CA ALA A 186 0.93 8.86 -4.70
C ALA A 186 2.15 8.45 -3.88
N VAL A 187 2.07 7.27 -3.25
CA VAL A 187 3.15 6.73 -2.42
C VAL A 187 4.37 6.38 -3.27
N LEU A 188 4.18 5.78 -4.45
CA LEU A 188 5.28 5.50 -5.38
C LEU A 188 5.94 6.80 -5.89
N CYS A 189 5.16 7.87 -6.07
CA CYS A 189 5.67 9.20 -6.45
C CYS A 189 6.46 9.88 -5.33
N SER A 190 6.24 9.53 -4.07
CA SER A 190 6.88 10.18 -2.91
C SER A 190 8.37 9.89 -2.76
N GLY A 191 8.85 8.79 -3.36
CA GLY A 191 10.22 8.29 -3.21
C GLY A 191 10.45 7.46 -1.94
N LEU A 192 9.42 7.18 -1.14
CA LEU A 192 9.52 6.33 0.07
C LEU A 192 9.70 4.84 -0.25
N VAL A 193 9.37 4.42 -1.47
CA VAL A 193 9.48 3.02 -1.93
C VAL A 193 10.84 2.81 -2.61
N PRO A 194 11.64 1.81 -2.18
CA PRO A 194 12.92 1.51 -2.82
C PRO A 194 12.76 1.07 -4.29
N ASP A 195 13.41 1.80 -5.19
CA ASP A 195 13.39 1.50 -6.63
C ASP A 195 14.49 0.49 -6.99
N SER A 196 14.15 -0.51 -7.79
CA SER A 196 15.12 -1.47 -8.33
C SER A 196 16.08 -0.83 -9.35
N ASN A 197 15.66 0.26 -9.99
CA ASN A 197 16.44 0.92 -11.06
C ASN A 197 17.38 2.02 -10.54
N THR A 198 17.26 2.43 -9.28
CA THR A 198 18.20 3.38 -8.66
C THR A 198 19.41 2.63 -8.12
N GLY A 199 20.41 2.48 -9.00
CA GLY A 199 21.71 1.95 -8.63
C GLY A 199 22.48 2.93 -7.75
N ASN A 200 22.70 2.56 -6.48
CA ASN A 200 23.84 3.00 -5.66
C ASN A 200 24.00 2.09 -4.42
N SER A 201 24.72 0.98 -4.59
CA SER A 201 25.77 0.52 -3.66
C SER A 201 26.53 -0.67 -4.28
N PRO A 202 27.83 -0.81 -3.95
CA PRO A 202 28.81 -1.53 -4.75
C PRO A 202 28.60 -3.05 -4.74
N GLN A 203 29.14 -3.67 -5.79
CA GLN A 203 29.28 -5.11 -6.06
C GLN A 203 29.21 -6.04 -4.83
N ASP A 204 28.34 -7.03 -4.93
CA ASP A 204 28.78 -8.42 -4.75
C ASP A 204 28.51 -9.19 -6.05
N THR A 205 29.47 -9.09 -6.96
CA THR A 205 29.74 -10.18 -7.90
C THR A 205 30.05 -11.42 -7.06
N SER A 206 29.24 -12.48 -7.22
CA SER A 206 29.34 -13.83 -6.62
C SER A 206 28.28 -14.19 -5.56
N GLN A 207 27.00 -13.92 -5.80
CA GLN A 207 25.95 -14.78 -5.24
C GLN A 207 24.97 -15.16 -6.34
N MET A 208 24.89 -16.47 -6.61
CA MET A 208 23.80 -17.07 -7.38
C MET A 208 22.45 -16.57 -6.86
N PRO A 209 21.41 -16.48 -7.70
CA PRO A 209 20.07 -16.22 -7.22
C PRO A 209 19.65 -17.38 -6.31
N THR A 210 19.69 -17.15 -5.00
CA THR A 210 19.05 -18.00 -4.02
C THR A 210 17.55 -17.95 -4.33
N PRO A 211 16.87 -19.11 -4.46
CA PRO A 211 15.43 -19.12 -4.72
C PRO A 211 14.68 -18.38 -3.60
N PRO A 212 13.50 -17.82 -3.89
CA PRO A 212 12.74 -17.07 -2.90
C PRO A 212 12.53 -17.93 -1.66
N SER A 213 13.01 -17.44 -0.51
CA SER A 213 12.66 -18.01 0.78
C SER A 213 11.15 -17.93 0.91
N ALA A 214 10.52 -19.08 0.77
CA ALA A 214 9.13 -19.30 1.11
C ALA A 214 8.96 -18.98 2.60
N TYR A 215 8.52 -17.76 2.91
CA TYR A 215 7.67 -17.61 4.07
C TYR A 215 6.38 -18.34 3.72
N THR A 216 6.25 -19.53 4.28
CA THR A 216 5.02 -20.32 4.33
C THR A 216 3.87 -19.43 4.81
N HIS A 217 3.11 -18.85 3.88
CA HIS A 217 1.68 -18.88 4.03
C HIS A 217 1.31 -20.36 4.13
N GLN A 218 0.82 -20.80 5.29
CA GLN A 218 0.24 -22.12 5.43
C GLN A 218 -0.88 -22.25 4.40
N SER A 219 -0.55 -22.85 3.27
CA SER A 219 -1.50 -23.35 2.30
C SER A 219 -2.19 -24.54 2.95
N ASN A 220 -3.37 -24.30 3.53
CA ASN A 220 -4.27 -25.37 3.91
C ASN A 220 -4.75 -26.07 2.63
N THR A 221 -4.01 -27.09 2.20
CA THR A 221 -4.50 -28.13 1.29
C THR A 221 -5.06 -29.28 2.12
N PRO A 222 -6.26 -29.76 1.78
CA PRO A 222 -6.52 -31.20 1.83
C PRO A 222 -6.72 -31.76 0.41
N PRO A 223 -6.57 -33.08 0.24
CA PRO A 223 -6.14 -33.67 -1.02
C PRO A 223 -7.30 -34.18 -1.91
N HIS A 224 -6.90 -34.43 -3.15
CA HIS A 224 -7.38 -35.48 -4.07
C HIS A 224 -8.32 -35.10 -5.24
N LEU A 225 -7.81 -35.44 -6.42
CA LEU A 225 -8.46 -35.60 -7.72
C LEU A 225 -9.74 -36.45 -7.66
N VAL A 226 -10.84 -35.98 -8.25
CA VAL A 226 -11.74 -36.81 -9.08
C VAL A 226 -12.35 -35.96 -10.21
N SER A 227 -12.31 -36.47 -11.43
CA SER A 227 -12.98 -35.93 -12.61
C SER A 227 -14.51 -36.14 -12.59
N ALA A 228 -15.21 -35.15 -13.13
CA ALA A 228 -16.42 -35.22 -13.97
C ALA A 228 -17.79 -35.68 -13.41
N THR A 229 -18.80 -35.00 -13.96
CA THR A 229 -20.23 -35.35 -14.18
C THR A 229 -21.32 -34.96 -13.17
N SER A 230 -22.43 -34.53 -13.80
CA SER A 230 -23.74 -34.09 -13.33
C SER A 230 -24.45 -35.00 -12.34
N ASN A 231 -25.19 -34.43 -11.39
CA ASN A 231 -26.65 -34.61 -11.24
C ASN A 231 -27.21 -33.89 -9.99
N LEU A 232 -28.47 -33.43 -10.13
CA LEU A 232 -29.34 -32.95 -9.06
C LEU A 232 -29.61 -34.07 -8.02
N SER A 233 -29.69 -33.73 -6.73
CA SER A 233 -30.85 -33.97 -5.83
C SER A 233 -30.51 -33.83 -4.33
N SER A 234 -31.20 -32.88 -3.68
CA SER A 234 -31.84 -32.86 -2.35
C SER A 234 -31.22 -33.44 -1.06
N SER A 235 -31.42 -32.64 0.02
CA SER A 235 -31.43 -32.93 1.49
C SER A 235 -30.05 -33.12 2.14
N SER A 236 -29.71 -32.62 3.34
CA SER A 236 -30.36 -31.95 4.49
C SER A 236 -29.19 -31.50 5.39
N GLU A 237 -29.05 -30.24 5.83
CA GLU A 237 -29.39 -29.69 7.15
C GLU A 237 -28.70 -28.30 7.24
N PRO A 238 -29.24 -27.30 7.95
CA PRO A 238 -28.63 -25.98 8.02
C PRO A 238 -27.47 -25.98 9.01
N SER A 239 -26.23 -25.98 8.52
CA SER A 239 -25.08 -25.62 9.35
C SER A 239 -25.14 -24.12 9.67
N GLU A 240 -25.57 -23.76 10.88
CA GLU A 240 -25.70 -22.39 11.41
C GLU A 240 -24.38 -21.58 11.51
N ASN A 241 -23.33 -21.93 10.75
CA ASN A 241 -22.02 -21.27 10.83
C ASN A 241 -21.37 -20.93 9.48
N LEU A 242 -22.13 -20.95 8.37
CA LEU A 242 -21.60 -20.50 7.07
C LEU A 242 -21.67 -18.97 6.87
N GLU A 243 -22.45 -18.27 7.69
CA GLU A 243 -22.64 -16.81 7.63
C GLU A 243 -22.31 -16.11 8.96
N SER A 244 -21.34 -16.62 9.73
CA SER A 244 -20.80 -15.86 10.86
C SER A 244 -20.04 -14.65 10.31
N TYR A 245 -20.76 -13.55 10.08
CA TYR A 245 -20.20 -12.25 9.77
C TYR A 245 -19.19 -11.91 10.87
N ALA A 246 -17.96 -11.56 10.46
CA ALA A 246 -17.04 -10.91 11.37
C ALA A 246 -17.76 -9.68 11.93
N THR A 247 -17.97 -9.66 13.25
CA THR A 247 -18.49 -8.49 13.93
C THR A 247 -17.47 -7.38 13.70
N ALA A 248 -17.85 -6.36 12.93
CA ALA A 248 -17.00 -5.18 12.81
C ALA A 248 -16.71 -4.66 14.22
N PRO A 249 -15.46 -4.32 14.56
CA PRO A 249 -15.16 -3.67 15.82
C PRO A 249 -16.12 -2.48 15.95
N GLN A 250 -16.87 -2.42 17.06
CA GLN A 250 -17.63 -1.23 17.38
C GLN A 250 -16.60 -0.11 17.59
N PHE A 251 -16.48 0.82 16.65
CA PHE A 251 -15.64 2.00 16.77
C PHE A 251 -16.26 2.98 17.77
N SER A 252 -16.37 2.59 19.04
CA SER A 252 -16.92 3.43 20.11
C SER A 252 -15.92 4.50 20.58
N ASP A 253 -14.64 4.37 20.18
CA ASP A 253 -13.53 5.13 20.76
C ASP A 253 -12.86 6.14 19.81
N LEU A 254 -13.51 6.52 18.69
CA LEU A 254 -13.03 7.64 17.87
C LEU A 254 -13.15 9.00 18.59
N ASN A 255 -13.93 9.08 19.67
CA ASN A 255 -14.11 10.29 20.49
C ASN A 255 -13.03 10.46 21.58
N THR A 256 -12.15 9.48 21.78
CA THR A 256 -11.10 9.53 22.82
C THR A 256 -9.81 10.19 22.36
N ILE A 257 -9.71 10.60 21.08
CA ILE A 257 -8.64 11.50 20.62
C ILE A 257 -8.96 12.91 21.12
N ARG A 258 -8.84 13.09 22.44
CA ARG A 258 -8.93 14.39 23.08
C ARG A 258 -7.69 15.18 22.67
N SER A 259 -7.87 16.17 21.80
CA SER A 259 -6.88 17.23 21.61
C SER A 259 -6.77 18.00 22.93
N ARG A 260 -5.83 17.60 23.79
CA ARG A 260 -5.56 18.29 25.05
C ARG A 260 -4.73 19.53 24.73
N SER A 261 -5.42 20.57 24.28
CA SER A 261 -4.85 21.91 24.24
C SER A 261 -4.61 22.35 25.69
N GLY A 262 -3.34 22.50 26.05
CA GLY A 262 -2.92 23.12 27.30
C GLY A 262 -1.99 22.26 28.12
N LEU A 263 -0.68 22.46 27.91
CA LEU A 263 0.30 22.67 28.98
C LEU A 263 1.50 23.47 28.41
N SER A 264 1.49 24.75 28.76
CA SER A 264 2.59 25.70 29.04
C SER A 264 3.89 25.71 28.23
N ALA A 265 4.19 26.93 27.74
CA ALA A 265 5.51 27.56 27.58
C ALA A 265 6.66 26.69 27.06
N SER A 266 6.96 26.81 25.77
CA SER A 266 8.27 26.44 25.23
C SER A 266 8.79 27.49 24.24
N PRO A 267 10.11 27.66 24.19
CA PRO A 267 10.77 28.79 23.54
C PRO A 267 10.60 28.73 22.02
N SER A 268 10.76 29.89 21.38
CA SER A 268 10.70 30.07 19.93
C SER A 268 11.40 28.92 19.18
N PRO A 269 10.80 28.44 18.06
CA PRO A 269 11.39 27.33 17.31
C PRO A 269 12.83 27.70 16.93
N PRO A 270 13.80 26.76 17.07
CA PRO A 270 15.14 27.01 16.56
C PRO A 270 15.04 27.35 15.06
N ALA A 271 15.88 28.26 14.59
CA ALA A 271 15.87 28.83 13.25
C ALA A 271 16.12 27.84 12.07
N LYS A 272 15.88 26.53 12.26
CA LYS A 272 16.28 25.46 11.33
C LYS A 272 15.21 24.42 11.00
N VAL A 273 14.02 24.45 11.61
CA VAL A 273 12.91 23.57 11.17
C VAL A 273 12.15 24.28 10.04
N PRO A 274 12.07 23.71 8.83
CA PRO A 274 11.27 24.29 7.76
C PRO A 274 9.82 24.45 8.19
N THR A 275 9.19 25.57 7.82
CA THR A 275 7.77 25.79 8.10
C THR A 275 6.93 25.08 7.04
N PHE A 276 5.87 24.40 7.47
CA PHE A 276 4.87 23.85 6.56
C PHE A 276 4.13 24.98 5.83
N ASP A 277 4.05 24.90 4.49
CA ASP A 277 3.24 25.80 3.69
C ASP A 277 1.92 25.11 3.28
N PRO A 278 0.77 25.51 3.88
CA PRO A 278 -0.53 24.93 3.53
C PRO A 278 -0.98 25.28 2.10
N ASN A 279 -0.40 26.32 1.49
CA ASN A 279 -0.74 26.79 0.14
C ASN A 279 0.21 26.21 -0.92
N ALA A 280 1.21 25.42 -0.53
CA ALA A 280 2.10 24.76 -1.47
C ALA A 280 1.32 23.79 -2.38
N LYS A 281 1.80 23.65 -3.62
CA LYS A 281 1.22 22.69 -4.56
C LYS A 281 1.45 21.26 -4.03
N LYS A 282 0.40 20.45 -4.04
CA LYS A 282 0.52 19.01 -3.77
C LYS A 282 1.29 18.32 -4.90
N ASP A 283 2.13 17.36 -4.54
CA ASP A 283 2.84 16.52 -5.51
C ASP A 283 1.86 15.59 -6.24
N HIS A 284 0.90 15.03 -5.49
CA HIS A 284 -0.11 14.13 -6.02
C HIS A 284 -1.54 14.50 -5.58
N ILE A 285 -2.54 14.22 -6.42
CA ILE A 285 -3.95 14.59 -6.15
C ILE A 285 -4.58 13.74 -5.03
N PHE A 286 -4.05 12.54 -4.80
CA PHE A 286 -4.43 11.65 -3.71
C PHE A 286 -3.63 11.91 -2.42
N ASP A 287 -2.76 12.91 -2.40
CA ASP A 287 -2.15 13.36 -1.15
C ASP A 287 -3.14 14.18 -0.34
N PRO A 288 -3.30 13.90 0.97
CA PRO A 288 -4.19 14.70 1.81
C PRO A 288 -3.65 16.13 1.97
N HIS A 289 -2.32 16.31 2.01
CA HIS A 289 -1.65 17.58 2.27
C HIS A 289 -0.43 17.78 1.35
N PRO A 290 -0.01 19.03 1.11
CA PRO A 290 1.28 19.31 0.49
C PRO A 290 2.44 18.63 1.22
N ALA A 291 3.49 18.27 0.50
CA ALA A 291 4.67 17.63 1.10
C ALA A 291 5.44 18.65 1.97
N HIS A 292 5.73 18.27 3.20
CA HIS A 292 6.68 18.96 4.05
C HIS A 292 8.12 18.57 3.63
N PRO A 293 9.12 19.47 3.75
CA PRO A 293 10.49 19.15 3.37
C PRO A 293 11.10 17.93 4.09
N TYR A 294 10.59 17.60 5.28
CA TYR A 294 11.03 16.43 6.05
C TYR A 294 10.27 15.14 5.71
N ASP A 295 9.27 15.17 4.84
CA ASP A 295 8.56 13.97 4.40
C ASP A 295 9.40 13.15 3.41
N ARG A 296 10.29 13.82 2.68
CA ARG A 296 11.14 13.21 1.65
C ARG A 296 12.01 12.09 2.21
N PRO A 297 12.32 11.07 1.41
CA PRO A 297 13.23 9.99 1.81
C PRO A 297 14.58 10.55 2.29
N LEU A 298 15.22 9.81 3.18
CA LEU A 298 16.56 10.08 3.66
C LEU A 298 17.55 9.16 2.94
N ASP A 299 18.70 9.72 2.55
CA ASP A 299 19.87 8.93 2.20
C ASP A 299 20.49 8.38 3.50
N LEU A 300 19.92 7.28 3.97
CA LEU A 300 20.36 6.60 5.18
C LEU A 300 21.60 5.75 4.86
N PRO A 301 22.71 5.89 5.61
CA PRO A 301 23.85 5.00 5.44
C PRO A 301 23.42 3.55 5.72
N PRO A 302 24.07 2.55 5.10
CA PRO A 302 23.83 1.15 5.44
C PRO A 302 24.02 0.97 6.94
N PRO A 303 23.06 0.36 7.66
CA PRO A 303 23.20 0.17 9.08
C PRO A 303 24.37 -0.81 9.36
N ASP A 304 25.19 -0.50 10.36
CA ASP A 304 26.28 -1.37 10.84
C ASP A 304 25.76 -2.63 11.58
N PHE A 305 24.46 -2.92 11.48
CA PHE A 305 23.75 -3.97 12.19
C PHE A 305 22.71 -4.61 11.26
N GLU A 306 22.38 -5.87 11.51
CA GLU A 306 21.36 -6.58 10.74
C GLU A 306 20.00 -5.86 10.85
N THR A 307 19.50 -5.40 9.71
CA THR A 307 18.16 -4.84 9.55
C THR A 307 17.42 -5.57 8.44
N VAL A 308 16.09 -5.49 8.44
CA VAL A 308 15.27 -6.01 7.35
C VAL A 308 15.62 -5.25 6.07
N ILE A 309 16.08 -5.95 5.05
CA ILE A 309 16.34 -5.35 3.73
C ILE A 309 15.01 -5.32 2.98
N PRO A 310 14.42 -4.15 2.70
CA PRO A 310 13.17 -4.09 1.98
C PRO A 310 13.34 -4.65 0.57
N ARG A 311 12.33 -5.39 0.11
CA ARG A 311 12.20 -5.73 -1.29
C ARG A 311 12.16 -4.45 -2.13
N ARG A 312 12.79 -4.48 -3.31
CA ARG A 312 12.73 -3.38 -4.27
C ARG A 312 11.65 -3.63 -5.32
N ILE A 313 11.02 -2.57 -5.80
CA ILE A 313 10.04 -2.61 -6.89
C ILE A 313 10.57 -1.74 -8.03
N ASP A 314 10.32 -2.12 -9.29
CA ASP A 314 10.49 -1.20 -10.42
C ASP A 314 9.38 -0.13 -10.32
N VAL A 315 9.71 0.98 -9.65
CA VAL A 315 8.72 2.03 -9.33
C VAL A 315 8.16 2.64 -10.60
N ALA A 316 9.00 2.91 -11.60
CA ALA A 316 8.58 3.48 -12.87
C ALA A 316 7.59 2.56 -13.59
N ALA A 317 7.91 1.26 -13.68
CA ALA A 317 7.01 0.27 -14.25
C ALA A 317 5.69 0.16 -13.50
N ARG A 318 5.74 0.14 -12.17
CA ARG A 318 4.53 0.01 -11.34
C ARG A 318 3.61 1.22 -11.50
N ARG A 319 4.17 2.43 -11.57
CA ARG A 319 3.40 3.64 -11.83
C ARG A 319 2.80 3.66 -13.23
N GLU A 320 3.53 3.21 -14.25
CA GLU A 320 2.99 3.06 -15.61
C GLU A 320 1.79 2.10 -15.61
N TRP A 321 1.93 0.95 -14.96
CA TRP A 321 0.86 -0.04 -14.79
C TRP A 321 -0.38 0.55 -14.11
N ILE A 322 -0.21 1.29 -13.00
CA ILE A 322 -1.33 1.94 -12.30
C ILE A 322 -2.02 2.96 -13.22
N ASN A 323 -1.25 3.84 -13.86
CA ASN A 323 -1.78 4.91 -14.71
C ASN A 323 -2.52 4.37 -15.94
N ARG A 324 -2.11 3.20 -16.42
CA ARG A 324 -2.80 2.47 -17.47
C ARG A 324 -4.19 2.00 -17.05
N LEU A 325 -4.31 1.44 -15.84
CA LEU A 325 -5.60 1.03 -15.28
C LEU A 325 -6.51 2.23 -15.03
N LEU A 326 -5.96 3.32 -14.50
CA LEU A 326 -6.71 4.56 -14.29
C LEU A 326 -7.21 5.17 -15.61
N TYR A 327 -6.41 5.10 -16.68
CA TYR A 327 -6.86 5.51 -18.01
C TYR A 327 -8.02 4.63 -18.51
N TYR A 328 -7.90 3.31 -18.41
CA TYR A 328 -8.98 2.37 -18.74
C TYR A 328 -10.25 2.63 -17.93
N PHE A 329 -10.14 2.92 -16.63
CA PHE A 329 -11.29 3.26 -15.78
C PHE A 329 -12.01 4.51 -16.26
N ALA A 330 -11.25 5.51 -16.74
CA ALA A 330 -11.82 6.74 -17.26
C ALA A 330 -12.57 6.52 -18.58
N THR A 331 -11.99 5.75 -19.50
CA THR A 331 -12.51 5.61 -20.86
C THR A 331 -13.58 4.54 -21.00
N GLU A 332 -13.42 3.40 -20.34
CA GLU A 332 -14.29 2.23 -20.51
C GLU A 332 -15.26 2.04 -19.34
N LEU A 333 -14.87 2.41 -18.11
CA LEU A 333 -15.75 2.30 -16.94
C LEU A 333 -16.49 3.62 -16.61
N GLY A 334 -16.27 4.68 -17.42
CA GLY A 334 -16.94 5.98 -17.28
C GLY A 334 -16.48 6.84 -16.10
N LEU A 335 -15.41 6.45 -15.40
CA LEU A 335 -14.92 7.13 -14.20
C LEU A 335 -13.99 8.28 -14.57
N LYS A 336 -14.54 9.38 -15.09
CA LYS A 336 -13.77 10.54 -15.57
C LYS A 336 -12.74 11.07 -14.55
N LYS A 337 -12.99 10.92 -13.25
CA LYS A 337 -12.03 11.30 -12.20
C LYS A 337 -10.71 10.53 -12.27
N ALA A 338 -10.72 9.29 -12.76
CA ALA A 338 -9.51 8.47 -12.92
C ALA A 338 -8.53 9.07 -13.93
N LEU A 339 -9.00 9.88 -14.89
CA LEU A 339 -8.16 10.55 -15.89
C LEU A 339 -7.23 11.61 -15.29
N TRP A 340 -7.56 12.14 -14.10
CA TRP A 340 -6.77 13.20 -13.49
C TRP A 340 -5.36 12.75 -13.13
N VAL A 341 -5.16 11.51 -12.67
CA VAL A 341 -3.82 11.03 -12.30
C VAL A 341 -2.92 10.94 -13.52
N PRO A 342 -3.27 10.22 -14.62
CA PRO A 342 -2.40 10.15 -15.79
C PRO A 342 -2.10 11.52 -16.42
N VAL A 343 -3.04 12.46 -16.37
CA VAL A 343 -2.84 13.83 -16.87
C VAL A 343 -1.86 14.60 -16.00
N MET A 344 -2.11 14.66 -14.69
CA MET A 344 -1.31 15.48 -13.77
C MET A 344 0.08 14.90 -13.51
N GLN A 345 0.23 13.57 -13.61
CA GLN A 345 1.49 12.86 -13.44
C GLN A 345 2.25 12.67 -14.76
N GLY A 346 1.72 13.15 -15.89
CA GLY A 346 2.42 13.14 -17.18
C GLY A 346 2.48 11.79 -17.89
N PHE A 347 1.67 10.81 -17.50
CA PHE A 347 1.63 9.47 -18.12
C PHE A 347 0.78 9.39 -19.39
N MET A 348 -0.07 10.39 -19.66
CA MET A 348 -0.97 10.40 -20.83
C MET A 348 -0.30 10.05 -22.17
N PRO A 349 0.88 10.60 -22.54
CA PRO A 349 1.53 10.26 -23.82
C PRO A 349 1.91 8.79 -23.95
N ILE A 350 2.07 8.08 -22.83
CA ILE A 350 2.48 6.67 -22.77
C ILE A 350 1.24 5.78 -22.72
N VAL A 351 0.37 5.98 -21.72
CA VAL A 351 -0.70 5.03 -21.41
C VAL A 351 -1.87 5.10 -22.39
N LYS A 352 -2.18 6.28 -22.93
CA LYS A 352 -3.29 6.47 -23.86
C LYS A 352 -3.15 5.60 -25.13
N PRO A 353 -2.07 5.72 -25.94
CA PRO A 353 -1.96 4.94 -27.16
C PRO A 353 -1.96 3.43 -26.89
N MET A 354 -1.30 2.98 -25.81
CA MET A 354 -1.24 1.57 -25.43
C MET A 354 -2.63 0.98 -25.12
N VAL A 355 -3.43 1.71 -24.33
CA VAL A 355 -4.77 1.23 -23.94
C VAL A 355 -5.72 1.30 -25.12
N ASP A 356 -5.72 2.40 -25.88
CA ASP A 356 -6.58 2.56 -27.06
C ASP A 356 -6.33 1.46 -28.09
N GLU A 357 -5.07 1.08 -28.33
CA GLU A 357 -4.73 0.00 -29.25
C GLU A 357 -5.39 -1.31 -28.83
N ILE A 358 -5.30 -1.67 -27.56
CA ILE A 358 -5.86 -2.92 -27.03
C ILE A 358 -7.37 -2.95 -27.12
N LEU A 359 -8.01 -1.83 -26.78
CA LEU A 359 -9.47 -1.69 -26.86
C LEU A 359 -9.97 -1.66 -28.30
N SER A 360 -9.17 -1.13 -29.23
CA SER A 360 -9.49 -1.15 -30.66
C SER A 360 -9.40 -2.55 -31.28
N GLN A 361 -8.49 -3.38 -30.77
CA GLN A 361 -8.36 -4.78 -31.17
C GLN A 361 -9.54 -5.61 -30.68
N GLU A 362 -10.05 -5.36 -29.47
CA GLU A 362 -11.25 -6.02 -28.97
C GLU A 362 -12.49 -5.72 -29.81
N ARG A 363 -12.71 -4.45 -30.19
CA ARG A 363 -13.92 -4.04 -30.96
C ARG A 363 -14.00 -4.60 -32.38
N ARG A 364 -12.94 -5.25 -32.88
CA ARG A 364 -12.87 -5.84 -34.23
C ARG A 364 -13.27 -7.32 -34.25
N PHE A 365 -13.42 -7.94 -33.09
CA PHE A 365 -13.95 -9.29 -32.91
C PHE A 365 -15.32 -9.21 -32.25
#